data_AF-A0A8S1J9J7-F1
#
_entry.id   AF-A0A8S1J9J7-F1
#
_cell.length_a   1.000
_cell.length_b   1.000
_cell.length_c   1.000
_cell.angle_alpha   90.00
_cell.angle_beta   90.00
_cell.angle_gamma   90.00
#
_symmetry.space_group_name_H-M   'P 1'
#
loop_
_entity.id
_entity.type
_entity.pdbx_description
1 polymer ?
#
loop_
_entity_poly.entity_id
_entity_poly.type
_entity_poly.pdbx_seq_one_letter_code
_entity_poly.pdbx_strand_id
1 'polypeptide(L)'
;MFLCQRYTSEPLREPNKEDHTVVVRPTIQNWYRQEADRLVLKVLDADNMRVISTVLGQSVALDQYSRQVDRALEEFNSINREMERTGSFTVGRGDLFRRVARNNIMITEAIIVLGLLDRSDTAWTNDKYYGVWSMMASDYELANRFQAMDKKLTFIQDSAKYFLEILQDNKSNLLEWFIIILIMAEIVVSVYDLSTRSAGG
;
A
#
# COMPACT_ATOMS: atom_id res chain seq x y z
N MET A 1 -15.22 -25.98 4.80
CA MET A 1 -13.76 -25.74 4.74
C MET A 1 -13.05 -26.43 3.55
N PHE A 2 -13.67 -26.70 2.38
CA PHE A 2 -12.93 -27.33 1.25
C PHE A 2 -13.31 -26.86 -0.17
N LEU A 3 -14.25 -25.91 -0.34
CA LEU A 3 -14.82 -25.65 -1.67
C LEU A 3 -14.09 -24.58 -2.50
N CYS A 4 -13.32 -23.66 -1.89
CA CYS A 4 -12.73 -22.53 -2.63
C CYS A 4 -11.27 -22.74 -3.07
N GLN A 5 -10.62 -23.85 -2.69
CA GLN A 5 -9.19 -24.07 -2.95
C GLN A 5 -8.88 -24.45 -4.41
N ARG A 6 -9.91 -24.69 -5.23
CA ARG A 6 -9.78 -25.18 -6.62
C ARG A 6 -9.71 -24.06 -7.67
N TYR A 7 -9.87 -22.79 -7.27
CA TYR A 7 -9.99 -21.64 -8.18
C TYR A 7 -8.91 -20.56 -7.99
N THR A 8 -7.90 -20.79 -7.14
CA THR A 8 -6.81 -19.84 -6.90
C THR A 8 -5.48 -20.37 -7.42
N SER A 9 -4.85 -19.60 -8.30
CA SER A 9 -3.60 -19.95 -8.99
C SER A 9 -2.36 -19.96 -8.08
N GLU A 10 -2.45 -19.32 -6.91
CA GLU A 10 -1.42 -19.34 -5.86
C GLU A 10 -2.08 -19.58 -4.49
N PRO A 11 -1.91 -20.74 -3.86
CA PRO A 11 -2.39 -20.98 -2.52
C PRO A 11 -1.51 -20.21 -1.51
N LEU A 12 -2.13 -19.34 -0.72
CA LEU A 12 -1.50 -18.64 0.40
C LEU A 12 -0.90 -19.67 1.39
N ARG A 13 0.38 -19.51 1.74
CA ARG A 13 1.13 -20.42 2.63
C ARG A 13 0.49 -20.63 4.00
N GLU A 14 -0.23 -19.62 4.49
CA GLU A 14 -1.12 -19.70 5.65
C GLU A 14 -2.38 -18.88 5.33
N PRO A 15 -3.56 -19.49 5.18
CA PRO A 15 -4.78 -18.72 5.07
C PRO A 15 -5.00 -18.00 6.40
N ASN A 16 -5.01 -16.67 6.38
CA ASN A 16 -5.56 -15.92 7.50
C ASN A 16 -6.98 -16.40 7.74
N LYS A 17 -7.23 -16.94 8.93
CA LYS A 17 -8.54 -17.37 9.35
C LYS A 17 -9.02 -16.45 10.43
N GLU A 18 -10.23 -15.98 10.26
CA GLU A 18 -10.94 -15.22 11.25
C GLU A 18 -12.25 -15.96 11.50
N ASP A 19 -12.30 -16.62 12.64
CA ASP A 19 -13.44 -17.42 13.04
C ASP A 19 -14.39 -16.53 13.86
N HIS A 20 -15.64 -16.41 13.41
CA HIS A 20 -16.69 -15.70 14.16
C HIS A 20 -17.85 -16.64 14.46
N THR A 21 -18.26 -16.72 15.72
CA THR A 21 -19.38 -17.57 16.12
C THR A 21 -20.71 -16.86 15.88
N VAL A 22 -21.46 -17.29 14.87
CA VAL A 22 -22.83 -16.78 14.62
C VAL A 22 -23.86 -17.72 15.26
N VAL A 23 -24.74 -17.17 16.10
CA VAL A 23 -25.81 -17.91 16.79
C VAL A 23 -27.17 -17.38 16.33
N VAL A 24 -28.04 -18.26 15.82
CA VAL A 24 -29.41 -17.87 15.47
C VAL A 24 -30.32 -18.04 16.67
N ARG A 25 -30.94 -16.95 17.14
CA ARG A 25 -32.01 -16.99 18.15
C ARG A 25 -33.25 -16.24 17.66
N PRO A 26 -34.30 -16.94 17.21
CA PRO A 26 -35.54 -16.30 16.75
C PRO A 26 -36.27 -15.48 17.83
N THR A 27 -35.96 -15.71 19.10
CA THR A 27 -36.57 -15.09 20.28
C THR A 27 -36.10 -13.66 20.57
N ILE A 28 -35.09 -13.14 19.86
CA ILE A 28 -34.64 -11.76 20.09
C ILE A 28 -35.64 -10.74 19.51
N GLN A 29 -35.91 -9.66 20.26
CA GLN A 29 -36.78 -8.57 19.80
C GLN A 29 -36.17 -7.85 18.60
N ASN A 30 -34.90 -7.43 18.73
CA ASN A 30 -34.14 -6.74 17.68
C ASN A 30 -33.64 -7.70 16.60
N TRP A 31 -33.27 -7.19 15.43
CA TRP A 31 -32.81 -8.01 14.30
C TRP A 31 -31.48 -8.73 14.57
N TYR A 32 -30.61 -8.10 15.38
CA TYR A 32 -29.33 -8.64 15.80
C TYR A 32 -29.01 -8.21 17.25
N ARG A 33 -28.07 -8.92 17.89
CA ARG A 33 -27.49 -8.57 19.18
C ARG A 33 -26.03 -9.02 19.21
N GLN A 34 -25.13 -8.15 19.66
CA GLN A 34 -23.76 -8.51 19.99
C GLN A 34 -23.75 -9.14 21.39
N GLU A 35 -23.32 -10.40 21.48
CA GLU A 35 -22.86 -11.02 22.73
C GLU A 35 -21.32 -11.11 22.67
N ALA A 36 -20.65 -11.22 23.82
CA ALA A 36 -19.20 -10.97 23.95
C ALA A 36 -18.27 -11.62 22.90
N ASP A 37 -18.63 -12.80 22.38
CA ASP A 37 -17.84 -13.51 21.35
C ASP A 37 -18.75 -14.04 20.21
N ARG A 38 -19.97 -13.51 20.12
CA ARG A 38 -21.03 -14.10 19.31
C ARG A 38 -21.96 -13.06 18.73
N LEU A 39 -22.11 -13.11 17.41
CA LEU A 39 -23.21 -12.42 16.73
C LEU A 39 -24.50 -13.24 16.87
N VAL A 40 -25.47 -12.72 17.60
CA VAL A 40 -26.80 -13.32 17.68
C VAL A 40 -27.71 -12.70 16.64
N LEU A 41 -28.19 -13.51 15.69
CA LEU A 41 -29.12 -13.09 14.64
C LEU A 41 -30.53 -13.61 14.92
N LYS A 42 -31.54 -12.83 14.54
CA LYS A 42 -32.94 -13.25 14.61
C LYS A 42 -33.24 -14.34 13.57
N VAL A 43 -32.70 -14.19 12.36
CA VAL A 43 -32.83 -15.13 11.23
C VAL A 43 -31.48 -15.14 10.49
N LEU A 44 -31.08 -16.30 9.99
CA LEU A 44 -29.96 -16.42 9.05
C LEU A 44 -30.53 -16.64 7.64
N ASP A 45 -30.54 -15.59 6.83
CA ASP A 45 -30.92 -15.59 5.43
C ASP A 45 -29.69 -15.36 4.53
N ALA A 46 -29.89 -15.46 3.21
CA ALA A 46 -28.82 -15.28 2.24
C ALA A 46 -28.17 -13.89 2.33
N ASP A 47 -28.95 -12.86 2.67
CA ASP A 47 -28.46 -11.49 2.81
C ASP A 47 -27.58 -11.33 4.06
N ASN A 48 -27.97 -11.87 5.22
CA ASN A 48 -27.13 -11.89 6.42
C ASN A 48 -25.83 -12.65 6.17
N MET A 49 -25.87 -13.81 5.50
CA MET A 49 -24.66 -14.53 5.11
C MET A 49 -23.77 -13.68 4.21
N ARG A 50 -24.35 -12.96 3.24
CA ARG A 50 -23.61 -12.08 2.33
C ARG A 50 -22.94 -10.94 3.09
N VAL A 51 -23.64 -10.30 4.02
CA VAL A 51 -23.07 -9.23 4.87
C VAL A 51 -21.95 -9.76 5.75
N ILE A 52 -22.19 -10.85 6.49
CA ILE A 52 -21.19 -11.46 7.38
C ILE A 52 -19.94 -11.86 6.58
N SER A 53 -20.11 -12.57 5.47
CA SER A 53 -18.99 -13.01 4.63
C SER A 53 -18.20 -11.84 4.04
N THR A 54 -18.88 -10.73 3.74
CA THR A 54 -18.25 -9.50 3.25
C THR A 54 -17.37 -8.88 4.33
N VAL A 55 -17.88 -8.71 5.55
CA VAL A 55 -17.11 -8.12 6.66
C VAL A 55 -15.90 -8.97 7.02
N LEU A 56 -16.06 -10.30 7.09
CA LEU A 56 -14.95 -11.22 7.35
C LEU A 56 -13.92 -11.21 6.22
N GLY A 57 -14.37 -11.23 4.96
CA GLY A 57 -13.48 -11.13 3.80
C GLY A 57 -12.67 -9.82 3.81
N GLN A 58 -13.29 -8.72 4.22
CA GLN A 58 -12.65 -7.42 4.35
C GLN A 58 -11.60 -7.39 5.46
N SER A 59 -11.88 -7.97 6.63
CA SER A 59 -10.91 -8.05 7.71
C SER A 59 -9.68 -8.89 7.32
N VAL A 60 -9.90 -10.03 6.66
CA VAL A 60 -8.81 -10.87 6.13
C VAL A 60 -7.98 -10.13 5.08
N ALA A 61 -8.63 -9.45 4.14
CA ALA A 61 -7.95 -8.66 3.11
C ALA A 61 -7.13 -7.53 3.74
N LEU A 62 -7.71 -6.82 4.70
CA LEU A 62 -7.04 -5.73 5.42
C LEU A 62 -5.80 -6.24 6.16
N ASP A 63 -5.86 -7.42 6.78
CA ASP A 63 -4.69 -8.01 7.41
C ASP A 63 -3.59 -8.35 6.40
N GLN A 64 -3.95 -8.89 5.23
CA GLN A 64 -3.00 -9.18 4.16
C GLN A 64 -2.32 -7.93 3.62
N TYR A 65 -3.07 -6.85 3.41
CA TYR A 65 -2.49 -5.57 2.98
C TYR A 65 -1.64 -4.94 4.08
N SER A 66 -2.07 -4.99 5.34
CA SER A 66 -1.27 -4.49 6.48
C SER A 66 0.09 -5.18 6.52
N ARG A 67 0.16 -6.50 6.38
CA ARG A 67 1.43 -7.25 6.34
C ARG A 67 2.32 -6.88 5.16
N GLN A 68 1.73 -6.49 4.02
CA GLN A 68 2.50 -6.02 2.88
C GLN A 68 3.11 -4.64 3.14
N VAL A 69 2.32 -3.73 3.74
CA VAL A 69 2.78 -2.40 4.16
C VAL A 69 3.88 -2.50 5.21
N ASP A 70 3.73 -3.40 6.19
CA ASP A 70 4.73 -3.61 7.24
C ASP A 70 6.07 -4.09 6.65
N ARG A 71 6.05 -5.02 5.70
CA ARG A 71 7.27 -5.45 4.98
C ARG A 71 7.92 -4.30 4.21
N ALA A 72 7.12 -3.50 3.51
CA ALA A 72 7.65 -2.34 2.80
C ALA A 72 8.26 -1.30 3.76
N LEU A 73 7.68 -1.11 4.94
CA LEU A 73 8.21 -0.24 5.99
C LEU A 73 9.54 -0.76 6.55
N GLU A 74 9.65 -2.06 6.80
CA GLU A 74 10.88 -2.71 7.25
C GLU A 74 12.02 -2.57 6.24
N GLU A 75 11.72 -2.82 4.96
CA GLU A 75 12.68 -2.61 3.87
C GLU A 75 13.15 -1.15 3.83
N PHE A 76 12.23 -0.20 3.97
CA PHE A 76 12.54 1.22 3.98
C PHE A 76 13.42 1.62 5.17
N ASN A 77 13.10 1.11 6.36
CA ASN A 77 13.90 1.31 7.57
C ASN A 77 15.27 0.66 7.49
N SER A 78 15.42 -0.44 6.74
CA SER A 78 16.72 -1.04 6.46
C SER A 78 17.60 -0.12 5.61
N ILE A 79 17.02 0.48 4.56
CA ILE A 79 17.73 1.44 3.69
C ILE A 79 18.18 2.67 4.51
N ASN A 80 17.29 3.20 5.36
CA ASN A 80 17.63 4.29 6.28
C ASN A 80 18.82 3.96 7.19
N ARG A 81 18.81 2.78 7.82
CA ARG A 81 19.90 2.33 8.70
C ARG A 81 21.22 2.11 7.96
N GLU A 82 21.15 1.60 6.74
CA GLU A 82 22.34 1.45 5.91
C GLU A 82 22.94 2.81 5.55
N MET A 83 22.10 3.75 5.15
CA MET A 83 22.48 5.14 4.85
C MET A 83 23.04 5.87 6.07
N GLU A 84 22.46 5.69 7.27
CA GLU A 84 23.00 6.22 8.53
C GLU A 84 24.43 5.73 8.78
N ARG A 85 24.71 4.45 8.50
CA ARG A 85 26.02 3.83 8.74
C ARG A 85 27.06 4.18 7.68
N THR A 86 26.67 4.25 6.40
CA THR A 86 27.61 4.43 5.27
C THR A 86 27.71 5.88 4.80
N GLY A 87 26.74 6.73 5.13
CA GLY A 87 26.61 8.09 4.61
C GLY A 87 26.26 8.15 3.12
N SER A 88 25.94 7.02 2.47
CA SER A 88 25.67 6.94 1.04
C SER A 88 24.46 6.05 0.76
N PHE A 89 23.70 6.43 -0.27
CA PHE A 89 22.54 5.68 -0.71
C PHE A 89 22.97 4.52 -1.62
N THR A 90 22.89 3.28 -1.12
CA THR A 90 23.32 2.07 -1.83
C THR A 90 22.29 1.50 -2.79
N VAL A 91 21.03 1.96 -2.77
CA VAL A 91 19.97 1.50 -3.66
C VAL A 91 19.96 2.30 -4.97
N GLY A 92 19.92 1.61 -6.12
CA GLY A 92 19.83 2.28 -7.41
C GLY A 92 18.50 3.03 -7.61
N ARG A 93 18.55 4.17 -8.30
CA ARG A 93 17.36 5.00 -8.61
C ARG A 93 16.20 4.22 -9.23
N GLY A 94 16.51 3.31 -10.17
CA GLY A 94 15.50 2.47 -10.84
C GLY A 94 14.82 1.47 -9.91
N ASP A 95 15.54 0.91 -8.95
CA ASP A 95 14.99 -0.03 -7.97
C ASP A 95 14.12 0.68 -6.94
N LEU A 96 14.53 1.88 -6.51
CA LEU A 96 13.70 2.71 -5.64
C LEU A 96 12.38 3.09 -6.34
N PHE A 97 12.42 3.55 -7.60
CA PHE A 97 11.21 3.84 -8.37
C PHE A 97 10.29 2.63 -8.50
N ARG A 98 10.85 1.43 -8.72
CA ARG A 98 10.06 0.21 -8.83
C ARG A 98 9.42 -0.18 -7.49
N ARG A 99 10.11 0.06 -6.37
CA ARG A 99 9.55 -0.13 -5.02
C ARG A 99 8.43 0.87 -4.72
N VAL A 100 8.60 2.14 -5.06
CA VAL A 100 7.56 3.18 -4.93
C VAL A 100 6.34 2.86 -5.78
N ALA A 101 6.54 2.50 -7.05
CA ALA A 101 5.45 2.12 -7.94
C ALA A 101 4.67 0.91 -7.42
N ARG A 102 5.37 -0.10 -6.88
CA ARG A 102 4.75 -1.26 -6.24
C ARG A 102 3.90 -0.87 -5.04
N ASN A 103 4.42 0.01 -4.16
CA ASN A 103 3.66 0.50 -3.01
C ASN A 103 2.42 1.30 -3.44
N ASN A 104 2.52 2.12 -4.49
CA ASN A 104 1.37 2.85 -5.06
C ASN A 104 0.29 1.92 -5.61
N ILE A 105 0.67 0.82 -6.24
CA ILE A 105 -0.27 -0.20 -6.71
C ILE A 105 -0.97 -0.85 -5.51
N MET A 106 -0.22 -1.21 -4.45
CA MET A 106 -0.81 -1.77 -3.21
C MET A 106 -1.81 -0.81 -2.56
N ILE A 107 -1.55 0.50 -2.57
CA ILE A 107 -2.51 1.53 -2.10
C ILE A 107 -3.79 1.47 -2.91
N THR A 108 -3.66 1.48 -4.23
CA THR A 108 -4.81 1.53 -5.13
C THR A 108 -5.66 0.28 -4.97
N GLU A 109 -5.04 -0.89 -4.82
CA GLU A 109 -5.76 -2.14 -4.54
C GLU A 109 -6.45 -2.12 -3.18
N ALA A 110 -5.75 -1.70 -2.12
CA ALA A 110 -6.34 -1.58 -0.78
C ALA A 110 -7.50 -0.58 -0.77
N ILE A 111 -7.37 0.58 -1.42
CA ILE A 111 -8.44 1.58 -1.55
C ILE A 111 -9.60 1.03 -2.39
N ILE A 112 -9.37 0.22 -3.42
CA ILE A 112 -10.48 -0.39 -4.19
C ILE A 112 -11.20 -1.42 -3.33
N VAL A 113 -10.47 -2.31 -2.65
CA VAL A 113 -11.03 -3.33 -1.76
C VAL A 113 -11.78 -2.68 -0.60
N LEU A 114 -11.31 -1.54 -0.11
CA LEU A 114 -11.93 -0.83 0.99
C LEU A 114 -12.97 0.22 0.55
N GLY A 115 -12.88 0.74 -0.67
CA GLY A 115 -13.96 1.53 -1.29
C GLY A 115 -15.20 0.67 -1.54
N LEU A 116 -15.01 -0.65 -1.66
CA LEU A 116 -16.09 -1.63 -1.61
C LEU A 116 -16.66 -1.84 -0.19
N LEU A 117 -15.99 -1.42 0.91
CA LEU A 117 -16.60 -1.41 2.26
C LEU A 117 -17.80 -0.48 2.33
N ASP A 118 -17.69 0.70 1.71
CA ASP A 118 -18.72 1.72 1.81
C ASP A 118 -19.94 1.42 0.91
N ARG A 119 -19.87 0.38 0.06
CA ARG A 119 -20.91 0.08 -0.95
C ARG A 119 -21.21 -1.41 -1.08
N SER A 120 -21.47 -2.11 0.02
CA SER A 120 -22.23 -3.37 -0.13
C SER A 120 -23.69 -3.00 -0.44
N ASP A 121 -24.10 -3.11 -1.71
CA ASP A 121 -25.46 -2.77 -2.18
C ASP A 121 -26.57 -3.44 -1.35
N THR A 122 -26.28 -4.61 -0.75
CA THR A 122 -27.25 -5.37 0.06
C THR A 122 -27.43 -4.82 1.48
N ALA A 123 -26.36 -4.30 2.10
CA ALA A 123 -26.45 -3.68 3.44
C ALA A 123 -27.12 -2.30 3.39
N TRP A 124 -26.88 -1.52 2.34
CA TRP A 124 -27.41 -0.15 2.21
C TRP A 124 -28.87 -0.07 1.74
N THR A 125 -29.42 -1.14 1.17
CA THR A 125 -30.82 -1.16 0.72
C THR A 125 -31.80 -1.43 1.87
N ASN A 126 -31.32 -1.89 3.04
CA ASN A 126 -32.18 -2.25 4.17
C ASN A 126 -31.49 -2.00 5.51
N ASP A 127 -32.06 -1.10 6.33
CA ASP A 127 -31.57 -0.69 7.65
C ASP A 127 -31.19 -1.86 8.57
N LYS A 128 -31.87 -3.00 8.43
CA LYS A 128 -31.61 -4.22 9.22
C LYS A 128 -30.23 -4.81 8.94
N TYR A 129 -29.82 -4.85 7.68
CA TYR A 129 -28.55 -5.41 7.24
C TYR A 129 -27.41 -4.42 7.43
N TYR A 130 -27.69 -3.11 7.27
CA TYR A 130 -26.75 -2.05 7.64
C TYR A 130 -26.36 -2.13 9.12
N GLY A 131 -27.31 -2.36 10.02
CA GLY A 131 -27.02 -2.49 11.45
C GLY A 131 -26.10 -3.67 11.79
N VAL A 132 -26.29 -4.83 11.14
CA VAL A 132 -25.41 -6.00 11.29
C VAL A 132 -24.01 -5.68 10.76
N TRP A 133 -23.94 -5.09 9.55
CA TRP A 133 -22.67 -4.69 8.95
C TRP A 133 -21.90 -3.70 9.83
N SER A 134 -22.56 -2.62 10.26
CA SER A 134 -21.95 -1.54 11.06
C SER A 134 -21.42 -2.06 12.39
N MET A 135 -22.18 -2.95 13.05
CA MET A 135 -21.73 -3.56 14.30
C MET A 135 -20.52 -4.45 14.08
N MET A 136 -20.54 -5.37 13.10
CA MET A 136 -19.39 -6.23 12.84
C MET A 136 -18.17 -5.43 12.37
N ALA A 137 -18.34 -4.43 11.50
CA ALA A 137 -17.25 -3.59 11.03
C ALA A 137 -16.59 -2.80 12.19
N SER A 138 -17.38 -2.41 13.19
CA SER A 138 -16.88 -1.82 14.43
C SER A 138 -16.17 -2.83 15.33
N ASP A 139 -16.72 -4.04 15.47
CA ASP A 139 -16.14 -5.13 16.28
C ASP A 139 -14.76 -5.54 15.75
N TYR A 140 -14.63 -5.64 14.42
CA TYR A 140 -13.36 -5.91 13.74
C TYR A 140 -12.46 -4.67 13.57
N GLU A 141 -12.90 -3.51 14.08
CA GLU A 141 -12.20 -2.23 14.01
C GLU A 141 -11.69 -1.88 12.59
N LEU A 142 -12.46 -2.23 11.56
CA LEU A 142 -11.98 -2.17 10.17
C LEU A 142 -11.51 -0.78 9.77
N ALA A 143 -12.25 0.26 10.20
CA ALA A 143 -11.90 1.65 9.94
C ALA A 143 -10.58 2.05 10.63
N ASN A 144 -10.38 1.66 11.89
CA ASN A 144 -9.18 2.00 12.66
C ASN A 144 -7.95 1.30 12.08
N ARG A 145 -8.06 -0.01 11.78
CA ARG A 145 -6.98 -0.81 11.19
C ARG A 145 -6.61 -0.28 9.80
N PHE A 146 -7.59 0.12 9.00
CA PHE A 146 -7.34 0.79 7.73
C PHE A 146 -6.58 2.10 7.92
N GLN A 147 -7.06 2.97 8.81
CA GLN A 147 -6.41 4.25 9.06
C GLN A 147 -4.96 4.08 9.55
N ALA A 148 -4.70 3.08 10.39
CA ALA A 148 -3.35 2.76 10.85
C ALA A 148 -2.44 2.30 9.69
N MET A 149 -2.96 1.43 8.82
CA MET A 149 -2.24 0.97 7.61
C MET A 149 -1.98 2.14 6.65
N ASP A 150 -2.97 2.98 6.39
CA ASP A 150 -2.88 4.15 5.51
C ASP A 150 -1.82 5.16 5.98
N LYS A 151 -1.74 5.40 7.29
CA LYS A 151 -0.69 6.24 7.88
C LYS A 151 0.72 5.67 7.64
N LYS A 152 0.93 4.37 7.88
CA LYS A 152 2.24 3.72 7.64
C LYS A 152 2.63 3.83 6.16
N LEU A 153 1.66 3.67 5.28
CA LEU A 153 1.85 3.67 3.84
C LEU A 153 2.14 5.07 3.29
N THR A 154 1.44 6.09 3.77
CA THR A 154 1.70 7.51 3.49
C THR A 154 3.13 7.89 3.93
N PHE A 155 3.56 7.44 5.11
CA PHE A 155 4.94 7.65 5.56
C PHE A 155 5.97 7.04 4.61
N ILE A 156 5.74 5.82 4.11
CA ILE A 156 6.65 5.18 3.13
C ILE A 156 6.68 5.98 1.81
N GLN A 157 5.52 6.45 1.33
CA GLN A 157 5.46 7.26 0.11
C GLN A 157 6.27 8.55 0.26
N ASP A 158 6.07 9.30 1.34
CA ASP A 158 6.73 10.58 1.55
C ASP A 158 8.23 10.41 1.74
N SER A 159 8.63 9.40 2.49
CA SER A 159 10.05 9.08 2.66
C SER A 159 10.69 8.66 1.33
N ALA A 160 9.98 7.93 0.48
CA ALA A 160 10.50 7.56 -0.82
C ALA A 160 10.57 8.73 -1.82
N LYS A 161 9.62 9.68 -1.77
CA LYS A 161 9.72 10.95 -2.50
C LYS A 161 10.97 11.71 -2.07
N TYR A 162 11.23 11.82 -0.77
CA TYR A 162 12.41 12.46 -0.23
C TYR A 162 13.73 11.81 -0.74
N PHE A 163 13.80 10.48 -0.77
CA PHE A 163 14.95 9.79 -1.37
C PHE A 163 15.09 10.03 -2.87
N LEU A 164 13.97 10.09 -3.61
CA LEU A 164 14.00 10.42 -5.03
C LEU A 164 14.50 11.85 -5.27
N GLU A 165 14.15 12.80 -4.40
CA GLU A 165 14.67 14.18 -4.43
C GLU A 165 16.19 14.20 -4.19
N ILE A 166 16.70 13.50 -3.16
CA ILE A 166 18.15 13.35 -2.91
C ILE A 166 18.86 12.74 -4.13
N LEU A 167 18.29 11.70 -4.73
CA LEU A 167 18.86 11.08 -5.93
C LEU A 167 18.79 11.98 -7.17
N GLN A 168 17.83 12.90 -7.22
CA GLN A 168 17.62 13.82 -8.34
C GLN A 168 18.55 15.04 -8.27
N ASP A 169 18.99 15.45 -7.08
CA ASP A 169 20.01 16.50 -6.90
C ASP A 169 21.34 16.18 -7.61
N ASN A 170 21.60 14.91 -7.93
CA ASN A 170 22.73 14.51 -8.76
C ASN A 170 22.63 14.92 -10.25
N LYS A 171 21.55 15.60 -10.69
CA LYS A 171 21.46 16.15 -12.05
C LYS A 171 21.99 17.57 -12.19
N SER A 172 22.11 18.36 -11.11
CA SER A 172 22.64 19.72 -11.23
C SER A 172 24.08 19.71 -11.77
N ASN A 173 24.89 18.73 -11.33
CA ASN A 173 26.29 18.63 -11.74
C ASN A 173 26.51 18.19 -13.19
N LEU A 174 25.55 17.52 -13.84
CA LEU A 174 25.76 17.03 -15.22
C LEU A 174 25.66 18.16 -16.24
N LEU A 175 24.66 19.03 -16.09
CA LEU A 175 24.51 20.20 -16.97
C LEU A 175 25.69 21.17 -16.79
N GLU A 176 26.13 21.36 -15.54
CA GLU A 176 27.31 22.15 -15.22
C GLU A 176 28.59 21.56 -15.83
N TRP A 177 28.79 20.24 -15.75
CA TRP A 177 29.91 19.57 -16.41
C TRP A 177 29.87 19.70 -17.95
N PHE A 178 28.70 19.66 -18.58
CA PHE A 178 28.58 19.92 -20.01
C PHE A 178 29.02 21.32 -20.38
N ILE A 179 28.65 22.34 -19.59
CA ILE A 179 29.10 23.72 -19.79
C ILE A 179 30.62 23.82 -19.66
N ILE A 180 31.21 23.18 -18.64
CA ILE A 180 32.67 23.17 -18.43
C ILE A 180 33.40 22.49 -19.60
N ILE A 181 32.90 21.33 -20.09
CA ILE A 181 33.48 20.63 -21.25
C ILE A 181 33.38 21.50 -22.51
N LEU A 182 32.25 22.18 -22.73
CA LEU A 182 32.06 23.03 -23.91
C LEU A 182 33.01 24.24 -23.90
N ILE A 183 33.21 24.89 -22.74
CA ILE A 183 34.17 25.99 -22.59
C ILE A 183 35.62 25.49 -22.81
N MET A 184 35.98 24.34 -22.24
CA MET A 184 37.30 23.73 -22.45
C MET A 184 37.56 23.42 -23.93
N ALA A 185 36.57 22.89 -24.64
CA ALA A 185 36.69 22.62 -26.07
C ALA A 185 36.90 23.90 -26.88
N GLU A 186 36.17 24.97 -26.57
CA GLU A 186 36.31 26.28 -27.22
C GLU A 186 37.71 26.88 -27.02
N ILE A 187 38.26 26.79 -25.80
CA ILE A 187 39.61 27.25 -25.49
C ILE A 187 40.65 26.46 -26.28
N VAL A 188 40.53 25.13 -26.35
CA VAL A 188 41.47 24.28 -27.11
C VAL A 188 41.44 24.62 -28.60
N VAL A 189 40.26 24.76 -29.19
CA VAL A 189 40.12 25.13 -30.61
C VAL A 189 40.69 26.52 -30.87
N SER A 190 40.45 27.48 -29.98
CA SER A 190 40.97 28.85 -30.10
C SER A 190 42.50 28.90 -30.02
N VAL A 191 43.10 28.13 -29.10
CA VAL A 191 44.56 28.02 -28.96
C VAL A 191 45.17 27.32 -30.18
N TYR A 192 44.51 26.29 -30.71
CA TYR A 192 44.97 25.58 -31.90
C TYR A 192 44.92 26.47 -33.15
N ASP A 193 43.84 27.22 -33.38
CA ASP A 193 43.75 28.19 -34.48
C ASP A 193 44.82 29.29 -34.36
N LEU A 194 45.09 29.77 -33.15
CA LEU A 194 46.15 30.77 -32.92
C LEU A 194 47.56 30.20 -33.17
N SER A 195 47.84 28.98 -32.70
CA SER A 195 49.14 28.33 -32.88
C SER A 195 49.41 28.00 -34.35
N THR A 196 48.41 27.54 -35.09
CA THR A 196 48.53 27.25 -36.53
C THR A 196 48.71 28.53 -37.36
N ARG A 197 48.02 29.63 -37.00
CA ARG A 197 48.24 30.95 -37.62
C ARG A 197 49.62 31.53 -37.29
N SER A 198 50.11 31.36 -36.08
CA SER A 198 51.44 31.82 -35.67
C SER A 198 52.59 31.00 -36.29
N ALA A 199 52.35 29.74 -36.67
CA ALA A 199 53.34 28.88 -37.31
C ALA A 199 53.34 28.97 -38.85
N GLY A 200 52.31 29.61 -39.44
CA GLY A 200 52.12 29.76 -40.88
C GLY A 200 52.43 31.16 -41.45
N GLY A 201 53.01 32.06 -40.65
CA GLY A 201 53.49 33.38 -41.07
C GLY A 201 54.97 33.55 -40.78
#